data_AF-A0A4P8IVS9-F1
#
_entry.id   AF-A0A4P8IVS9-F1
#
_cell.length_a   1.000
_cell.length_b   1.000
_cell.length_c   1.000
_cell.angle_alpha   90.00
_cell.angle_beta   90.00
_cell.angle_gamma   90.00
#
_symmetry.space_group_name_H-M   'P 1'
#
loop_
_entity.id
_entity.type
_entity.pdbx_description
1 polymer ?
#
loop_
_entity_poly.entity_id
_entity_poly.type
_entity_poly.pdbx_seq_one_letter_code
_entity_poly.pdbx_strand_id
1 'polypeptide(L)'
;MRVLVTSASGANGDGYGALFSFGLDGAPLGRFSDDPRIADPRGLSVSPDRQHLYVNSGSDRVLALDARGIVTRDTGLVPGLNAGGGIFGADGRYYVGLRSARSIAAFSPALDGPAKAVLPSGVVPFPRGFAFDADGRLFLASGIGPGGEGENTIAVFDAHGELLSPRFISDDEASPLDLIVAPNGNVLVSSEFPFGKADAVATIREYDGATGRRVRVLAADSSTRFQRPRGLRFGPGGYLFCVARDNVLAFDFADGRCLGPIIDMPKLNGQAIAFFA
;
A
#
# COMPACT_ATOMS: atom_id res chain seq x y z
N MET A 1 -18.25 -8.11 -7.23
CA MET A 1 -17.18 -7.29 -6.61
C MET A 1 -16.85 -7.90 -5.26
N ARG A 2 -15.56 -7.99 -4.93
CA ARG A 2 -15.02 -8.64 -3.74
C ARG A 2 -13.87 -7.81 -3.18
N VAL A 3 -13.57 -8.02 -1.90
CA VAL A 3 -12.39 -7.44 -1.24
C VAL A 3 -11.24 -8.41 -1.41
N LEU A 4 -10.11 -7.91 -1.92
CA LEU A 4 -8.90 -8.70 -2.10
C LEU A 4 -7.81 -8.16 -1.20
N VAL A 5 -7.13 -9.06 -0.49
CA VAL A 5 -6.11 -8.71 0.50
C VAL A 5 -4.87 -9.58 0.31
N THR A 6 -3.70 -8.95 0.19
CA THR A 6 -2.42 -9.66 0.17
C THR A 6 -1.96 -9.94 1.60
N SER A 7 -1.56 -11.18 1.89
CA SER A 7 -0.95 -11.59 3.15
C SER A 7 0.50 -12.00 2.93
N ALA A 8 1.45 -11.18 3.39
CA ALA A 8 2.87 -11.44 3.26
C ALA A 8 3.34 -12.58 4.19
N SER A 9 4.46 -13.21 3.84
CA SER A 9 5.09 -14.26 4.65
C SER A 9 6.62 -14.24 4.53
N GLY A 10 7.31 -15.18 5.18
CA GLY A 10 8.76 -15.29 5.14
C GLY A 10 9.45 -14.05 5.70
N ALA A 11 10.32 -13.42 4.89
CA ALA A 11 11.12 -12.26 5.31
C ALA A 11 10.28 -11.04 5.76
N ASN A 12 9.00 -10.96 5.36
CA ASN A 12 8.12 -9.85 5.72
C ASN A 12 7.07 -10.21 6.79
N GLY A 13 7.14 -11.41 7.35
CA GLY A 13 6.35 -11.80 8.52
C GLY A 13 5.87 -13.25 8.48
N ASP A 14 4.99 -13.57 9.41
CA ASP A 14 4.49 -14.91 9.69
C ASP A 14 3.10 -15.18 9.10
N GLY A 15 2.68 -14.41 8.08
CA GLY A 15 1.37 -14.58 7.45
C GLY A 15 1.27 -15.75 6.48
N TYR A 16 0.30 -15.67 5.58
CA TYR A 16 -0.09 -16.82 4.74
C TYR A 16 0.65 -16.93 3.41
N GLY A 17 1.31 -15.87 2.95
CA GLY A 17 1.96 -15.84 1.64
C GLY A 17 0.96 -15.99 0.50
N ALA A 18 -0.22 -15.38 0.62
CA ALA A 18 -1.36 -15.64 -0.25
C ALA A 18 -2.16 -14.36 -0.55
N LEU A 19 -2.92 -14.39 -1.64
CA LEU A 19 -3.93 -13.39 -1.98
C LEU A 19 -5.31 -13.95 -1.62
N PHE A 20 -5.97 -13.36 -0.64
CA PHE A 20 -7.30 -13.78 -0.19
C PHE A 20 -8.41 -12.95 -0.79
N SER A 21 -9.58 -13.56 -0.90
CA SER A 21 -10.82 -12.96 -1.35
C SER A 21 -11.87 -13.02 -0.25
N PHE A 22 -12.62 -11.93 -0.11
CA PHE A 22 -13.73 -11.80 0.83
C PHE A 22 -14.94 -11.15 0.13
N GLY A 23 -16.13 -11.46 0.62
CA GLY A 23 -17.34 -10.69 0.30
C GLY A 23 -17.21 -9.25 0.78
N LEU A 24 -18.07 -8.35 0.27
CA LEU A 24 -18.11 -6.96 0.75
C LEU A 24 -18.60 -6.85 2.21
N ASP A 25 -19.26 -7.89 2.69
CA ASP A 25 -19.64 -8.11 4.09
C ASP A 25 -18.52 -8.71 4.95
N GLY A 26 -17.35 -8.97 4.36
CA GLY A 26 -16.20 -9.57 5.04
C GLY A 26 -16.17 -11.10 5.05
N ALA A 27 -17.19 -11.77 4.52
CA ALA A 27 -17.25 -13.22 4.53
C ALA A 27 -16.08 -13.82 3.74
N PRO A 28 -15.32 -14.79 4.28
CA PRO A 28 -14.18 -15.37 3.58
C PRO A 28 -14.66 -16.17 2.35
N LEU A 29 -14.06 -15.89 1.20
CA LEU A 29 -14.28 -16.63 -0.06
C LEU A 29 -13.10 -17.54 -0.42
N GLY A 30 -12.07 -17.59 0.43
CA GLY A 30 -10.86 -18.37 0.23
C GLY A 30 -9.76 -17.61 -0.50
N ARG A 31 -8.83 -18.36 -1.09
CA ARG A 31 -7.76 -17.78 -1.91
C ARG A 31 -8.34 -17.30 -3.24
N PHE A 32 -7.91 -16.13 -3.68
CA PHE A 32 -8.31 -15.61 -4.99
C PHE A 32 -7.57 -16.35 -6.12
N SER A 33 -6.35 -16.81 -5.86
CA SER A 33 -5.52 -17.56 -6.80
C SER A 33 -4.59 -18.50 -6.02
N ASP A 34 -4.36 -19.70 -6.56
CA ASP A 34 -3.39 -20.68 -6.07
C ASP A 34 -2.12 -20.73 -6.94
N ASP A 35 -1.92 -19.72 -7.81
CA ASP A 35 -0.72 -19.66 -8.63
C ASP A 35 0.54 -19.56 -7.74
N PRO A 36 1.49 -20.51 -7.83
CA PRO A 36 2.65 -20.56 -6.93
C PRO A 36 3.60 -19.37 -7.12
N ARG A 37 3.46 -18.59 -8.20
CA ARG A 37 4.23 -17.36 -8.42
C ARG A 37 3.78 -16.22 -7.51
N ILE A 38 2.62 -16.32 -6.86
CA ILE A 38 2.16 -15.38 -5.83
C ILE A 38 2.75 -15.80 -4.49
N ALA A 39 4.03 -15.48 -4.29
CA ALA A 39 4.77 -15.78 -3.07
C ALA A 39 5.07 -14.48 -2.32
N ASP A 40 4.81 -14.44 -1.01
CA ASP A 40 4.98 -13.23 -0.18
C ASP A 40 4.40 -11.96 -0.87
N PRO A 41 3.10 -11.96 -1.24
CA PRO A 41 2.52 -10.86 -2.00
C PRO A 41 2.42 -9.59 -1.15
N ARG A 42 2.70 -8.44 -1.78
CA ARG A 42 2.81 -7.14 -1.08
C ARG A 42 1.83 -6.12 -1.66
N GLY A 43 2.21 -5.43 -2.74
CA GLY A 43 1.38 -4.44 -3.43
C GLY A 43 0.24 -5.05 -4.25
N LEU A 44 -0.85 -4.29 -4.36
CA LEU A 44 -2.07 -4.69 -5.06
C LEU A 44 -2.71 -3.47 -5.74
N SER A 45 -3.06 -3.58 -7.02
CA SER A 45 -3.76 -2.50 -7.74
C SER A 45 -4.68 -3.03 -8.83
N VAL A 46 -5.86 -2.44 -8.98
CA VAL A 46 -6.76 -2.74 -10.09
C VAL A 46 -6.40 -1.82 -11.26
N SER A 47 -6.33 -2.37 -12.47
CA SER A 47 -6.08 -1.60 -13.69
C SER A 47 -7.20 -0.58 -13.96
N PRO A 48 -6.92 0.52 -14.68
CA PRO A 48 -7.94 1.53 -14.99
C PRO A 48 -9.16 0.97 -15.73
N ASP A 49 -8.97 -0.01 -16.62
CA ASP A 49 -10.04 -0.72 -17.33
C ASP A 49 -10.82 -1.72 -16.44
N ARG A 50 -10.36 -1.91 -15.19
CA ARG A 50 -10.86 -2.86 -14.20
C ARG A 50 -10.92 -4.31 -14.67
N GLN A 51 -10.18 -4.66 -15.70
CA GLN A 51 -10.11 -6.03 -16.22
C GLN A 51 -9.04 -6.88 -15.53
N HIS A 52 -8.06 -6.23 -14.90
CA HIS A 52 -6.91 -6.89 -14.32
C HIS A 52 -6.62 -6.42 -12.90
N LEU A 53 -6.10 -7.35 -12.11
CA LEU A 53 -5.55 -7.11 -10.78
C LEU A 53 -4.04 -7.34 -10.83
N TYR A 54 -3.27 -6.31 -10.52
CA TYR A 54 -1.81 -6.33 -10.48
C TYR A 54 -1.36 -6.68 -9.06
N VAL A 55 -0.47 -7.66 -8.96
CA VAL A 55 0.07 -8.17 -7.71
C VAL A 55 1.59 -8.11 -7.76
N ASN A 56 2.18 -7.42 -6.78
CA ASN A 56 3.61 -7.45 -6.58
C ASN A 56 3.97 -8.68 -5.75
N SER A 57 4.69 -9.61 -6.36
CA SER A 57 5.16 -10.83 -5.71
C SER A 57 6.53 -10.62 -5.08
N GLY A 58 6.75 -11.20 -3.90
CA GLY A 58 8.04 -11.24 -3.22
C GLY A 58 9.09 -12.08 -3.96
N SER A 59 8.70 -12.84 -4.99
CA SER A 59 9.62 -13.53 -5.91
C SER A 59 10.11 -12.63 -7.05
N ASP A 60 10.35 -11.35 -6.77
CA ASP A 60 10.91 -10.36 -7.70
C ASP A 60 10.19 -10.30 -9.06
N ARG A 61 8.86 -10.24 -9.05
CA ARG A 61 8.03 -10.11 -10.26
C ARG A 61 6.72 -9.39 -10.00
N VAL A 62 6.08 -8.94 -11.09
CA VAL A 62 4.71 -8.43 -11.10
C VAL A 62 3.84 -9.37 -11.95
N LEU A 63 2.66 -9.70 -11.42
CA LEU A 63 1.65 -10.50 -12.11
C LEU A 63 0.39 -9.66 -12.34
N ALA A 64 -0.31 -9.89 -13.45
CA ALA A 64 -1.67 -9.42 -13.65
C ALA A 64 -2.63 -10.61 -13.73
N LEU A 65 -3.71 -10.57 -12.96
CA LEU A 65 -4.73 -11.61 -12.89
C LEU A 65 -6.07 -11.11 -13.44
N ASP A 66 -6.84 -11.99 -14.07
CA ASP A 66 -8.24 -11.72 -14.43
C ASP A 66 -9.19 -11.84 -13.21
N ALA A 67 -10.48 -11.54 -13.43
CA ALA A 67 -11.56 -11.63 -12.43
C ALA A 67 -11.74 -13.03 -11.79
N ARG A 68 -11.18 -14.07 -12.41
CA ARG A 68 -11.22 -15.46 -11.93
C ARG A 68 -9.94 -15.86 -11.18
N GLY A 69 -9.00 -14.93 -11.02
CA GLY A 69 -7.72 -15.19 -10.37
C GLY A 69 -6.71 -15.91 -11.25
N ILE A 70 -6.94 -15.95 -12.56
CA ILE A 70 -5.99 -16.55 -13.52
C ILE A 70 -4.97 -15.50 -13.93
N VAL A 71 -3.68 -15.84 -13.80
CA VAL A 71 -2.59 -14.98 -14.26
C VAL A 71 -2.63 -14.88 -15.79
N THR A 72 -2.81 -13.66 -16.30
CA THR A 72 -2.82 -13.36 -17.73
C THR A 72 -1.58 -12.61 -18.20
N ARG A 73 -0.83 -11.98 -17.28
CA ARG A 73 0.44 -11.30 -17.57
C ARG A 73 1.45 -11.55 -16.46
N ASP A 74 2.73 -11.66 -16.81
CA ASP A 74 3.84 -11.92 -15.90
C ASP A 74 5.08 -11.21 -16.45
N THR A 75 5.76 -10.40 -15.64
CA THR A 75 7.03 -9.77 -16.03
C THR A 75 8.16 -10.78 -16.19
N GLY A 76 7.98 -12.02 -15.71
CA GLY A 76 9.07 -12.92 -15.39
C GLY A 76 9.83 -12.43 -14.16
N LEU A 77 10.92 -13.13 -13.83
CA LEU A 77 11.83 -12.71 -12.76
C LEU A 77 12.56 -11.43 -13.19
N VAL A 78 12.48 -10.39 -12.37
CA VAL A 78 13.19 -9.13 -12.52
C VAL A 78 14.19 -8.99 -11.36
N PRO A 79 15.47 -9.36 -11.56
CA PRO A 79 16.44 -9.41 -10.47
C PRO A 79 16.52 -8.11 -9.67
N GLY A 80 16.37 -8.22 -8.34
CA GLY A 80 16.50 -7.07 -7.44
C GLY A 80 15.29 -6.13 -7.43
N LEU A 81 14.17 -6.52 -8.06
CA LEU A 81 12.93 -5.73 -8.05
C LEU A 81 12.50 -5.41 -6.61
N ASN A 82 12.50 -6.42 -5.74
CA ASN A 82 12.09 -6.35 -4.34
C ASN A 82 10.88 -5.41 -4.13
N ALA A 83 9.82 -5.69 -4.89
CA ALA A 83 8.67 -4.81 -5.00
C ALA A 83 7.98 -4.60 -3.65
N GLY A 84 7.55 -3.36 -3.39
CA GLY A 84 6.67 -2.96 -2.29
C GLY A 84 5.24 -2.75 -2.79
N GLY A 85 4.68 -1.57 -2.49
CA GLY A 85 3.40 -1.12 -3.05
C GLY A 85 3.43 -0.93 -4.56
N GLY A 86 2.26 -0.81 -5.17
CA GLY A 86 2.13 -0.53 -6.60
C GLY A 86 0.80 0.12 -6.97
N ILE A 87 0.85 1.03 -7.95
CA ILE A 87 -0.29 1.84 -8.38
C ILE A 87 -0.17 2.21 -9.85
N PHE A 88 -1.31 2.38 -10.53
CA PHE A 88 -1.32 2.94 -11.88
C PHE A 88 -1.19 4.46 -11.83
N GLY A 89 -0.30 5.02 -12.65
CA GLY A 89 -0.24 6.45 -12.90
C GLY A 89 -1.27 6.91 -13.94
N ALA A 90 -1.47 8.22 -14.05
CA ALA A 90 -2.35 8.81 -15.06
C ALA A 90 -1.91 8.53 -16.51
N ASP A 91 -0.63 8.20 -16.71
CA ASP A 91 -0.06 7.80 -18.00
C ASP A 91 -0.33 6.31 -18.35
N GLY A 92 -1.05 5.59 -17.50
CA GLY A 92 -1.41 4.19 -17.70
C GLY A 92 -0.30 3.18 -17.40
N ARG A 93 0.89 3.62 -16.97
CA ARG A 93 1.95 2.70 -16.52
C ARG A 93 1.67 2.20 -15.11
N TYR A 94 2.19 1.01 -14.81
CA TYR A 94 2.13 0.44 -13.48
C TYR A 94 3.41 0.75 -12.71
N TYR A 95 3.30 1.60 -11.68
CA TYR A 95 4.41 2.04 -10.85
C TYR A 95 4.57 1.09 -9.67
N VAL A 96 5.83 0.83 -9.31
CA VAL A 96 6.23 -0.12 -8.27
C VAL A 96 7.29 0.52 -7.38
N GLY A 97 7.09 0.44 -6.07
CA GLY A 97 8.10 0.82 -5.10
C GLY A 97 9.22 -0.22 -5.02
N LEU A 98 10.46 0.22 -5.15
CA LEU A 98 11.65 -0.64 -5.08
C LEU A 98 12.27 -0.52 -3.69
N ARG A 99 12.06 -1.52 -2.83
CA ARG A 99 12.46 -1.43 -1.42
C ARG A 99 13.97 -1.39 -1.24
N SER A 100 14.69 -2.29 -1.91
CA SER A 100 16.16 -2.35 -1.81
C SER A 100 16.84 -1.16 -2.51
N ALA A 101 16.37 -0.80 -3.71
CA ALA A 101 16.92 0.33 -4.46
C ALA A 101 16.54 1.68 -3.83
N ARG A 102 15.52 1.70 -2.96
CA ARG A 102 14.98 2.90 -2.31
C ARG A 102 14.54 3.92 -3.35
N SER A 103 13.68 3.48 -4.25
CA SER A 103 13.30 4.18 -5.47
C SER A 103 11.94 3.73 -6.01
N ILE A 104 11.52 4.26 -7.15
CA ILE A 104 10.32 3.90 -7.89
C ILE A 104 10.71 3.51 -9.32
N ALA A 105 10.10 2.44 -9.83
CA ALA A 105 10.14 2.09 -11.25
C ALA A 105 8.72 1.94 -11.81
N ALA A 106 8.61 1.92 -13.12
CA ALA A 106 7.35 1.74 -13.83
C ALA A 106 7.47 0.67 -14.92
N PHE A 107 6.40 -0.10 -15.08
CA PHE A 107 6.23 -1.09 -16.14
C PHE A 107 5.19 -0.61 -17.17
N SER A 108 5.35 -1.08 -18.41
CA SER A 108 4.26 -1.10 -19.39
C SER A 108 3.04 -1.80 -18.76
N PRO A 109 1.80 -1.34 -18.99
CA PRO A 109 0.62 -2.06 -18.52
C PRO A 109 0.56 -3.48 -19.08
N ALA A 110 1.14 -3.76 -20.25
CA ALA A 110 1.18 -5.12 -20.79
C ALA A 110 2.19 -6.05 -20.05
N LEU A 111 3.04 -5.52 -19.17
CA LEU A 111 4.13 -6.25 -18.47
C LEU A 111 5.10 -6.97 -19.43
N ASP A 112 5.22 -6.48 -20.66
CA ASP A 112 5.95 -7.08 -21.79
C ASP A 112 7.33 -6.45 -22.05
N GLY A 113 7.83 -5.65 -21.11
CA GLY A 113 9.09 -4.94 -21.23
C GLY A 113 9.79 -4.71 -19.89
N PRO A 114 11.01 -4.18 -19.92
CA PRO A 114 11.80 -3.97 -18.72
C PRO A 114 11.17 -2.90 -17.82
N ALA A 115 11.45 -3.01 -16.52
CA ALA A 115 11.19 -1.93 -15.56
C ALA A 115 11.97 -0.68 -15.99
N LYS A 116 11.29 0.48 -16.03
CA LYS A 116 11.92 1.78 -16.27
C LYS A 116 12.05 2.52 -14.95
N ALA A 117 13.25 2.97 -14.60
CA ALA A 117 13.45 3.82 -13.43
C ALA A 117 12.63 5.11 -13.57
N VAL A 118 11.95 5.50 -12.49
CA VAL A 118 11.17 6.74 -12.40
C VAL A 118 11.92 7.75 -11.53
N LEU A 119 12.48 7.28 -10.42
CA LEU A 119 13.35 8.07 -9.54
C LEU A 119 14.77 7.46 -9.53
N PRO A 120 15.80 8.21 -9.13
CA PRO A 120 17.12 7.63 -8.85
C PRO A 120 17.07 6.69 -7.64
N SER A 121 18.11 5.87 -7.47
CA SER A 121 18.24 5.00 -6.29
C SER A 121 18.60 5.81 -5.05
N GLY A 122 18.11 5.40 -3.88
CA GLY A 122 18.48 6.03 -2.61
C GLY A 122 17.79 7.38 -2.34
N VAL A 123 16.64 7.65 -2.95
CA VAL A 123 15.94 8.94 -2.77
C VAL A 123 15.39 9.16 -1.37
N VAL A 124 15.15 8.08 -0.63
CA VAL A 124 14.76 8.11 0.79
C VAL A 124 15.50 7.02 1.55
N PRO A 125 15.74 7.17 2.86
CA PRO A 125 16.50 6.19 3.63
C PRO A 125 15.76 4.86 3.80
N PHE A 126 14.42 4.89 3.96
CA PHE A 126 13.62 3.66 4.09
C PHE A 126 12.21 3.82 3.49
N PRO A 127 12.00 3.46 2.21
CA PRO A 127 10.73 3.67 1.52
C PRO A 127 9.62 2.78 2.06
N ARG A 128 8.41 3.32 2.09
CA ARG A 128 7.17 2.62 2.48
C ARG A 128 6.15 2.71 1.34
N GLY A 129 5.05 3.38 1.58
CA GLY A 129 4.02 3.68 0.60
C GLY A 129 4.35 4.84 -0.32
N PHE A 130 3.67 4.90 -1.46
CA PHE A 130 3.70 6.06 -2.33
C PHE A 130 2.38 6.22 -3.07
N ALA A 131 2.09 7.44 -3.50
CA ALA A 131 0.91 7.77 -4.29
C ALA A 131 1.17 9.00 -5.16
N PHE A 132 0.31 9.17 -6.17
CA PHE A 132 0.26 10.37 -7.01
C PHE A 132 -0.97 11.20 -6.65
N ASP A 133 -0.83 12.51 -6.69
CA ASP A 133 -2.00 13.40 -6.75
C ASP A 133 -2.46 13.63 -8.21
N ALA A 134 -3.49 14.47 -8.37
CA ALA A 134 -4.08 14.78 -9.67
C ALA A 134 -3.13 15.54 -10.61
N ASP A 135 -2.15 16.27 -10.04
CA ASP A 135 -1.14 17.02 -10.80
C ASP A 135 0.07 16.14 -11.16
N GLY A 136 0.08 14.88 -10.73
CA GLY A 136 1.16 13.93 -10.97
C GLY A 136 2.33 14.08 -9.99
N ARG A 137 2.20 14.85 -8.91
CA ARG A 137 3.22 14.88 -7.85
C ARG A 137 3.26 13.54 -7.15
N LEU A 138 4.45 13.01 -6.94
CA LEU A 138 4.69 11.74 -6.25
C LEU A 138 4.99 12.00 -4.78
N PHE A 139 4.16 11.47 -3.90
CA PHE A 139 4.39 11.42 -2.45
C PHE A 139 4.99 10.06 -2.09
N LEU A 140 6.18 10.04 -1.49
CA LEU A 140 6.88 8.83 -1.07
C LEU A 140 7.12 8.87 0.43
N ALA A 141 6.47 7.98 1.16
CA ALA A 141 6.73 7.81 2.59
C ALA A 141 8.13 7.24 2.80
N SER A 142 8.87 7.88 3.71
CA SER A 142 10.00 7.28 4.39
C SER A 142 9.56 6.99 5.82
N GLY A 143 9.73 5.76 6.29
CA GLY A 143 9.41 5.36 7.67
C GLY A 143 10.63 4.88 8.43
N ILE A 144 10.43 4.35 9.64
CA ILE A 144 11.48 3.63 10.39
C ILE A 144 11.41 2.14 10.04
N GLY A 145 12.57 1.56 9.73
CA GLY A 145 12.76 0.14 9.45
C GLY A 145 12.99 -0.69 10.72
N PRO A 146 12.96 -2.03 10.63
CA PRO A 146 13.16 -2.92 11.78
C PRO A 146 14.52 -2.77 12.47
N GLY A 147 15.55 -2.29 11.75
CA GLY A 147 16.87 -2.01 12.30
C GLY A 147 17.02 -0.60 12.87
N GLY A 148 15.96 0.21 12.87
CA GLY A 148 15.96 1.61 13.30
C GLY A 148 16.41 2.62 12.24
N GLU A 149 16.77 2.16 11.04
CA GLU A 149 17.08 3.01 9.90
C GLU A 149 15.84 3.74 9.37
N GLY A 150 16.02 4.92 8.79
CA GLY A 150 14.94 5.67 8.16
C GLY A 150 14.64 7.01 8.81
N GLU A 151 13.49 7.57 8.44
CA GLU A 151 12.99 8.88 8.90
C GLU A 151 11.47 8.82 9.00
N ASN A 152 10.83 9.67 9.80
CA ASN A 152 9.36 9.78 9.86
C ASN A 152 8.88 10.93 8.97
N THR A 153 8.89 10.74 7.65
CA THR A 153 8.62 11.85 6.71
C THR A 153 8.01 11.38 5.39
N ILE A 154 7.61 12.35 4.56
CA ILE A 154 7.19 12.15 3.18
C ILE A 154 8.09 13.01 2.30
N ALA A 155 8.72 12.41 1.30
CA ALA A 155 9.37 13.12 0.21
C ALA A 155 8.37 13.37 -0.92
N VAL A 156 8.44 14.53 -1.56
CA VAL A 156 7.56 14.93 -2.65
C VAL A 156 8.39 15.24 -3.89
N PHE A 157 7.99 14.64 -5.00
CA PHE A 157 8.58 14.87 -6.31
C PHE A 157 7.53 15.42 -7.26
N ASP A 158 7.96 16.16 -8.27
CA ASP A 158 7.07 16.58 -9.36
C ASP A 158 6.76 15.44 -10.33
N ALA A 159 5.97 15.72 -11.37
CA ALA A 159 5.60 14.75 -12.40
C ALA A 159 6.79 14.26 -13.26
N HIS A 160 7.93 14.94 -13.21
CA HIS A 160 9.16 14.58 -13.91
C HIS A 160 10.16 13.82 -13.02
N GLY A 161 9.85 13.69 -11.73
CA GLY A 161 10.69 13.01 -10.74
C GLY A 161 11.73 13.91 -10.08
N GLU A 162 11.63 15.23 -10.24
CA GLU A 162 12.47 16.19 -9.53
C GLU A 162 12.00 16.35 -8.09
N LEU A 163 12.93 16.36 -7.13
CA LEU A 163 12.62 16.49 -5.71
C LEU A 163 12.13 17.91 -5.40
N LEU A 164 10.87 18.03 -4.98
CA LEU A 164 10.26 19.29 -4.52
C LEU A 164 10.49 19.51 -3.03
N SER A 165 10.34 18.45 -2.22
CA SER A 165 10.57 18.52 -0.78
C SER A 165 11.08 17.19 -0.24
N PRO A 166 12.23 17.14 0.45
CA PRO A 166 12.68 15.93 1.15
C PRO A 166 11.86 15.65 2.42
N ARG A 167 11.21 16.68 2.97
CA ARG A 167 10.41 16.61 4.19
C ARG A 167 9.17 17.46 4.08
N PHE A 168 8.11 16.85 3.58
CA PHE A 168 6.83 17.51 3.34
C PHE A 168 6.01 17.72 4.61
N ILE A 169 6.16 16.84 5.61
CA ILE A 169 5.44 16.92 6.89
C ILE A 169 6.40 17.25 8.04
N SER A 170 5.89 17.94 9.05
CA SER A 170 6.59 18.17 10.33
C SER A 170 5.87 17.42 11.45
N ASP A 171 5.92 16.08 11.39
CA ASP A 171 5.32 15.18 12.37
C ASP A 171 6.27 14.01 12.64
N ASP A 172 7.10 14.13 13.67
CA ASP A 172 8.10 13.11 14.02
C ASP A 172 7.47 11.81 14.53
N GLU A 173 6.16 11.79 14.78
CA GLU A 173 5.39 10.60 15.14
C GLU A 173 4.64 10.00 13.95
N ALA A 174 4.84 10.52 12.73
CA ALA A 174 4.11 10.05 11.55
C ALA A 174 4.29 8.55 11.32
N SER A 175 5.50 8.03 11.54
CA SER A 175 5.87 6.62 11.41
C SER A 175 5.13 5.87 10.30
N PRO A 176 5.25 6.35 9.05
CA PRO A 176 4.41 5.90 7.96
C PRO A 176 4.70 4.44 7.60
N LEU A 177 3.66 3.68 7.31
CA LEU A 177 3.71 2.30 6.84
C LEU A 177 3.20 2.16 5.41
N ASP A 178 2.24 3.00 5.01
CA ASP A 178 1.77 3.22 3.64
C ASP A 178 1.15 4.63 3.52
N LEU A 179 0.87 5.09 2.29
CA LEU A 179 0.10 6.32 2.07
C LEU A 179 -0.79 6.26 0.82
N ILE A 180 -1.84 7.08 0.80
CA ILE A 180 -2.67 7.36 -0.40
C ILE A 180 -3.00 8.86 -0.47
N VAL A 181 -3.36 9.34 -1.66
CA VAL A 181 -4.03 10.65 -1.81
C VAL A 181 -5.54 10.44 -1.78
N ALA A 182 -6.22 11.15 -0.89
CA ALA A 182 -7.66 11.12 -0.73
C ALA A 182 -8.39 11.95 -1.80
N PRO A 183 -9.70 11.74 -2.00
CA PRO A 183 -10.48 12.50 -3.00
C PRO A 183 -10.48 14.03 -2.79
N ASN A 184 -10.24 14.49 -1.56
CA ASN A 184 -10.10 15.92 -1.23
C ASN A 184 -8.69 16.47 -1.52
N GLY A 185 -7.77 15.66 -2.05
CA GLY A 185 -6.38 16.03 -2.33
C GLY A 185 -5.42 15.86 -1.15
N ASN A 186 -5.91 15.50 0.03
CA ASN A 186 -5.07 15.32 1.21
C ASN A 186 -4.30 13.99 1.18
N VAL A 187 -3.18 13.93 1.88
CA VAL A 187 -2.37 12.71 2.02
C VAL A 187 -2.80 11.97 3.28
N LEU A 188 -3.23 10.72 3.11
CA LEU A 188 -3.54 9.82 4.21
C LEU A 188 -2.39 8.84 4.41
N VAL A 189 -1.99 8.67 5.66
CA VAL A 189 -0.85 7.83 6.06
C VAL A 189 -1.35 6.80 7.06
N SER A 190 -1.08 5.53 6.81
CA SER A 190 -1.19 4.50 7.85
C SER A 190 0.05 4.56 8.72
N SER A 191 -0.15 4.66 10.03
CA SER A 191 0.87 5.02 11.00
C SER A 191 0.88 4.04 12.17
N GLU A 192 2.07 3.66 12.63
CA GLU A 192 2.28 2.91 13.87
C GLU A 192 3.44 3.51 14.62
N PHE A 193 3.16 4.24 15.71
CA PHE A 193 4.20 4.93 16.47
C PHE A 193 4.19 4.55 17.95
N PRO A 194 5.36 4.27 18.56
CA PRO A 194 6.65 4.04 17.90
C PRO A 194 6.69 2.71 17.13
N PHE A 195 7.29 2.70 15.93
CA PHE A 195 7.30 1.52 15.06
C PHE A 195 7.81 0.25 15.78
N GLY A 196 7.03 -0.83 15.68
CA GLY A 196 7.42 -2.16 16.17
C GLY A 196 7.54 -2.30 17.69
N LYS A 197 7.09 -1.33 18.48
CA LYS A 197 7.07 -1.42 19.95
C LYS A 197 5.77 -2.03 20.45
N ALA A 198 5.80 -2.56 21.69
CA ALA A 198 4.66 -3.23 22.29
C ALA A 198 3.52 -2.26 22.65
N ASP A 199 3.86 -1.00 22.91
CA ASP A 199 2.97 0.12 23.22
C ASP A 199 2.67 0.98 21.98
N ALA A 200 3.02 0.51 20.78
CA ALA A 200 2.78 1.25 19.55
C ALA A 200 1.29 1.50 19.32
N VAL A 201 0.96 2.73 18.90
CA VAL A 201 -0.40 3.14 18.58
C VAL A 201 -0.57 3.20 17.07
N ALA A 202 -1.51 2.41 16.56
CA ALA A 202 -1.91 2.43 15.16
C ALA A 202 -2.94 3.53 14.90
N THR A 203 -2.72 4.34 13.87
CA THR A 203 -3.63 5.42 13.46
C THR A 203 -3.62 5.58 11.93
N ILE A 204 -4.63 6.26 11.40
CA ILE A 204 -4.53 6.90 10.08
C ILE A 204 -4.38 8.41 10.31
N ARG A 205 -3.35 9.02 9.71
CA ARG A 205 -3.08 10.45 9.83
C ARG A 205 -3.38 11.14 8.50
N GLU A 206 -4.16 12.21 8.54
CA GLU A 206 -4.47 13.03 7.37
C GLU A 206 -3.63 14.31 7.40
N TYR A 207 -2.94 14.59 6.31
CA TYR A 207 -2.15 15.79 6.10
C TYR A 207 -2.68 16.55 4.90
N ASP A 208 -2.71 17.87 5.01
CA ASP A 208 -3.09 18.75 3.92
C ASP A 208 -2.15 18.55 2.73
N GLY A 209 -2.70 18.26 1.55
CA GLY A 209 -1.91 17.87 0.37
C GLY A 209 -1.08 19.00 -0.26
N ALA A 210 -1.32 20.25 0.14
CA ALA A 210 -0.56 21.41 -0.32
C ALA A 210 0.54 21.80 0.68
N THR A 211 0.23 21.74 1.98
CA THR A 211 1.05 22.32 3.04
C THR A 211 1.74 21.29 3.94
N GLY A 212 1.30 20.03 3.91
CA GLY A 212 1.80 18.98 4.80
C GLY A 212 1.39 19.12 6.27
N ARG A 213 0.53 20.10 6.59
CA ARG A 213 0.01 20.30 7.94
C ARG A 213 -0.97 19.18 8.32
N ARG A 214 -0.82 18.59 9.51
CA ARG A 214 -1.77 17.57 10.00
C ARG A 214 -3.17 18.17 10.15
N VAL A 215 -4.14 17.56 9.48
CA VAL A 215 -5.56 17.93 9.52
C VAL A 215 -6.25 17.23 10.68
N ARG A 216 -6.12 15.89 10.76
CA ARG A 216 -6.71 15.07 11.82
C ARG A 216 -6.03 13.70 11.92
N VAL A 217 -6.40 12.97 12.97
CA VAL A 217 -5.99 11.59 13.22
C VAL A 217 -7.26 10.75 13.36
N LEU A 218 -7.36 9.68 12.58
CA LEU A 218 -8.40 8.66 12.71
C LEU A 218 -7.80 7.51 13.51
N ALA A 219 -8.47 7.15 14.60
CA ALA A 219 -8.05 6.07 15.48
C ALA A 219 -9.20 5.08 15.67
N ALA A 220 -8.85 3.82 15.90
CA ALA A 220 -9.78 2.84 16.41
C ALA A 220 -9.88 2.98 17.94
N ASP A 221 -10.99 2.54 18.52
CA ASP A 221 -11.10 2.43 19.97
C ASP A 221 -10.09 1.40 20.51
N SER A 222 -9.76 1.49 21.80
CA SER A 222 -8.77 0.60 22.42
C SER A 222 -9.19 -0.87 22.51
N SER A 223 -10.47 -1.19 22.32
CA SER A 223 -10.97 -2.58 22.29
C SER A 223 -10.83 -3.20 20.90
N THR A 224 -10.73 -2.38 19.85
CA THR A 224 -10.46 -2.81 18.49
C THR A 224 -8.99 -3.17 18.33
N ARG A 225 -8.71 -4.41 17.90
CA ARG A 225 -7.36 -4.83 17.52
C ARG A 225 -6.92 -4.04 16.28
N PHE A 226 -6.07 -3.03 16.44
CA PHE A 226 -5.52 -2.27 15.31
C PHE A 226 -4.01 -2.17 15.47
N GLN A 227 -3.27 -2.97 14.69
CA GLN A 227 -1.82 -3.10 14.81
C GLN A 227 -1.20 -3.26 13.43
N ARG A 228 -0.01 -2.69 13.22
CA ARG A 228 0.74 -2.74 11.96
C ARG A 228 -0.12 -2.39 10.72
N PRO A 229 -0.83 -1.25 10.71
CA PRO A 229 -1.65 -0.83 9.57
C PRO A 229 -0.76 -0.60 8.35
N ARG A 230 -1.16 -1.09 7.17
CA ARG A 230 -0.40 -0.94 5.92
C ARG A 230 -1.32 -0.38 4.84
N GLY A 231 -1.64 -1.19 3.84
CA GLY A 231 -2.48 -0.84 2.70
C GLY A 231 -3.71 -0.01 3.05
N LEU A 232 -3.83 1.14 2.39
CA LEU A 232 -5.01 1.99 2.43
C LEU A 232 -5.73 1.97 1.08
N ARG A 233 -7.06 1.92 1.12
CA ARG A 233 -7.86 2.05 -0.11
C ARG A 233 -9.24 2.60 0.18
N PHE A 234 -9.68 3.54 -0.65
CA PHE A 234 -11.09 3.89 -0.73
C PHE A 234 -11.87 2.78 -1.43
N GLY A 235 -12.95 2.34 -0.79
CA GLY A 235 -13.84 1.30 -1.30
C GLY A 235 -15.22 1.82 -1.69
N PRO A 236 -16.18 0.91 -1.89
CA PRO A 236 -17.57 1.25 -2.14
C PRO A 236 -18.14 2.17 -1.06
N GLY A 237 -19.00 3.11 -1.44
CA GLY A 237 -19.61 4.07 -0.52
C GLY A 237 -18.67 5.19 -0.05
N GLY A 238 -17.43 5.25 -0.54
CA GLY A 238 -16.47 6.28 -0.13
C GLY A 238 -15.81 6.01 1.22
N TYR A 239 -16.02 4.82 1.80
CA TYR A 239 -15.36 4.40 3.03
C TYR A 239 -13.87 4.15 2.80
N LEU A 240 -13.06 4.48 3.80
CA LEU A 240 -11.63 4.21 3.82
C LEU A 240 -11.38 2.87 4.50
N PHE A 241 -10.65 1.98 3.84
CA PHE A 241 -10.26 0.69 4.39
C PHE A 241 -8.77 0.66 4.65
N CYS A 242 -8.39 0.08 5.79
CA CYS A 242 -7.00 -0.16 6.15
C CYS A 242 -6.80 -1.64 6.45
N VAL A 243 -5.89 -2.28 5.72
CA VAL A 243 -5.43 -3.62 6.09
C VAL A 243 -4.40 -3.52 7.21
N ALA A 244 -4.54 -4.36 8.22
CA ALA A 244 -3.69 -4.41 9.39
C ALA A 244 -3.31 -5.87 9.71
N ARG A 245 -2.63 -6.08 10.84
CA ARG A 245 -2.44 -7.42 11.38
C ARG A 245 -3.79 -7.97 11.86
N ASP A 246 -4.07 -9.19 11.45
CA ASP A 246 -5.25 -9.99 11.81
C ASP A 246 -6.60 -9.48 11.29
N ASN A 247 -6.67 -8.31 10.65
CA ASN A 247 -7.94 -7.76 10.19
C ASN A 247 -7.82 -6.70 9.08
N VAL A 248 -8.98 -6.29 8.58
CA VAL A 248 -9.19 -5.07 7.79
C VAL A 248 -10.19 -4.20 8.53
N LEU A 249 -9.83 -2.95 8.82
CA LEU A 249 -10.72 -1.97 9.42
C LEU A 249 -11.33 -1.08 8.34
N ALA A 250 -12.56 -0.62 8.58
CA ALA A 250 -13.21 0.43 7.81
C ALA A 250 -13.35 1.71 8.65
N PHE A 251 -13.24 2.85 7.98
CA PHE A 251 -13.44 4.17 8.55
C PHE A 251 -14.42 4.95 7.67
N ASP A 252 -15.33 5.67 8.31
CA ASP A 252 -16.06 6.73 7.65
C ASP A 252 -15.11 7.92 7.46
N PHE A 253 -14.77 8.21 6.21
CA PHE A 253 -13.82 9.26 5.92
C PHE A 253 -14.43 10.66 6.08
N ALA A 254 -15.75 10.82 6.03
CA ALA A 254 -16.37 12.13 6.18
C ALA A 254 -16.15 12.65 7.61
N ASP A 255 -16.49 11.85 8.62
CA ASP A 255 -16.39 12.25 10.03
C ASP A 255 -15.15 11.69 10.76
N GLY A 256 -14.46 10.71 10.18
CA GLY A 256 -13.26 10.09 10.72
C GLY A 256 -13.52 8.92 11.68
N ARG A 257 -14.78 8.50 11.84
CA ARG A 257 -15.16 7.42 12.77
C ARG A 257 -14.66 6.06 12.29
N CYS A 258 -14.05 5.30 13.19
CA CYS A 258 -13.80 3.87 12.97
C CYS A 258 -15.12 3.10 12.97
N LEU A 259 -15.36 2.33 11.92
CA LEU A 259 -16.56 1.48 11.77
C LEU A 259 -16.32 0.05 12.29
N GLY A 260 -15.09 -0.25 12.72
CA GLY A 260 -14.68 -1.55 13.22
C GLY A 260 -14.07 -2.46 12.13
N PRO A 261 -13.70 -3.69 12.50
CA PRO A 261 -13.19 -4.67 11.56
C PRO A 261 -14.30 -5.14 10.61
N ILE A 262 -14.04 -5.09 9.32
CA ILE A 262 -14.90 -5.72 8.30
C ILE A 262 -14.41 -7.13 7.97
N ILE A 263 -13.14 -7.43 8.18
CA ILE A 263 -12.57 -8.78 8.03
C ILE A 263 -11.80 -9.07 9.31
N ASP A 264 -12.07 -10.22 9.94
CA ASP A 264 -11.26 -10.77 11.02
C ASP A 264 -10.66 -12.10 10.53
N MET A 265 -9.33 -12.14 10.45
CA MET A 265 -8.57 -13.28 9.97
C MET A 265 -7.26 -13.37 10.77
N PRO A 266 -7.24 -14.17 11.86
CA PRO A 266 -6.02 -14.38 12.64
C PRO A 266 -4.83 -14.77 11.75
N LYS A 267 -3.64 -14.30 12.09
CA LYS A 267 -2.39 -14.50 11.32
C LYS A 267 -2.37 -13.75 9.97
N LEU A 268 -3.37 -12.95 9.63
CA LEU A 268 -3.29 -12.07 8.46
C LEU A 268 -2.14 -11.07 8.65
N ASN A 269 -1.05 -11.25 7.92
CA ASN A 269 0.01 -10.25 7.79
C ASN A 269 -0.26 -9.35 6.58
N GLY A 270 -1.35 -8.60 6.65
CA GLY A 270 -1.90 -7.88 5.52
C GLY A 270 -1.00 -6.76 5.00
N GLN A 271 -0.87 -6.64 3.67
CA GLN A 271 0.01 -5.64 3.03
C GLN A 271 -0.75 -4.62 2.20
N ALA A 272 -1.65 -5.07 1.33
CA ALA A 272 -2.44 -4.23 0.45
C ALA A 272 -3.87 -4.76 0.32
N ILE A 273 -4.77 -3.87 -0.08
CA ILE A 273 -6.20 -4.14 -0.26
C ILE A 273 -6.70 -3.52 -1.56
N ALA A 274 -7.59 -4.24 -2.25
CA ALA A 274 -8.25 -3.75 -3.46
C ALA A 274 -9.69 -4.27 -3.58
N PHE A 275 -10.50 -3.57 -4.36
CA PHE A 275 -11.88 -3.95 -4.67
C PHE A 275 -11.99 -4.31 -6.14
N PHE A 276 -12.17 -5.60 -6.43
CA PHE A 276 -12.11 -6.15 -7.78
C PHE A 276 -13.38 -6.94 -8.12
N ALA A 277 -13.79 -6.94 -9.38
CA ALA A 277 -14.98 -7.65 -9.85
C ALA A 277 -14.62 -9.07 -10.23
#